data_AF-A0A4Q5Y8G6-F1
#
_entry.id   AF-A0A4Q5Y8G6-F1
#
_cell.length_a   1.000
_cell.length_b   1.000
_cell.length_c   1.000
_cell.angle_alpha   90.00
_cell.angle_beta   90.00
_cell.angle_gamma   90.00
#
_symmetry.space_group_name_H-M   'P 1'
#
loop_
_entity.id
_entity.type
_entity.pdbx_description
1 polymer ?
#
loop_
_entity_poly.entity_id
_entity_poly.type
_entity_poly.pdbx_seq_one_letter_code
_entity_poly.pdbx_strand_id
1 'polypeptide(L)' 'PYSVRPRPGATVSAPLHWEEVKKGLLIQQFTIATMADRLQQEGDLFTGVLGTGIELNEVLKKLAALL' A
#
# COMPACT_ATOMS: atom_id res chain seq x y z
N PRO A 1 -6.51 -2.95 2.83
CA PRO A 1 -6.23 -1.84 1.88
C PRO A 1 -7.55 -1.16 1.51
N TYR A 2 -7.50 0.06 0.94
CA TYR A 2 -8.68 0.78 0.40
C TYR A 2 -9.75 1.21 1.41
N SER A 3 -9.48 1.09 2.71
CA SER A 3 -10.41 1.55 3.75
C SER A 3 -10.43 3.08 3.85
N VAL A 4 -11.62 3.66 3.84
CA VAL A 4 -11.85 5.09 4.10
C VAL A 4 -11.66 5.38 5.60
N ARG A 5 -11.13 6.56 5.92
CA ARG A 5 -10.89 7.01 7.30
C ARG A 5 -11.88 8.12 7.68
N PRO A 6 -12.42 8.12 8.90
CA PRO A 6 -13.30 9.19 9.40
C PRO A 6 -12.47 10.42 9.78
N ARG A 7 -11.87 11.07 8.79
CA ARG A 7 -11.07 12.31 8.90
C ARG A 7 -11.59 13.33 7.89
N PRO A 8 -11.35 14.64 8.08
CA PRO A 8 -11.68 15.64 7.07
C PRO A 8 -11.14 15.24 5.70
N GLY A 9 -12.00 15.32 4.67
CA GLY A 9 -11.69 14.88 3.31
C GLY A 9 -11.83 13.37 3.06
N ALA A 10 -12.22 12.57 4.06
CA ALA A 10 -12.46 11.12 3.92
C ALA A 10 -11.29 10.39 3.23
N THR A 11 -10.08 10.52 3.80
CA THR A 11 -8.86 9.94 3.22
C THR A 11 -8.92 8.41 3.16
N VAL A 12 -8.22 7.82 2.20
CA VAL A 12 -8.21 6.37 1.95
C VAL A 12 -6.82 5.80 2.25
N SER A 13 -6.78 4.61 2.85
CA SER A 13 -5.55 3.81 2.96
C SER A 13 -5.15 3.24 1.60
N ALA A 14 -4.63 4.09 0.73
CA ALA A 14 -4.30 3.77 -0.65
C ALA A 14 -2.98 2.96 -0.74
N PRO A 15 -2.98 1.81 -1.43
CA PRO A 15 -1.76 1.18 -1.92
C PRO A 15 -1.00 2.11 -2.88
N LEU A 16 0.32 2.03 -2.84
CA LEU A 16 1.25 2.90 -3.58
C LEU A 16 2.32 2.04 -4.24
N HIS A 17 2.91 2.57 -5.32
CA HIS A 17 4.19 2.12 -5.82
C HIS A 17 5.31 2.56 -4.87
N TRP A 18 6.44 1.84 -4.88
CA TRP A 18 7.58 2.17 -4.00
C TRP A 18 8.19 3.53 -4.32
N GLU A 19 8.16 3.94 -5.58
CA GLU A 19 8.67 5.21 -6.10
C GLU A 19 7.86 6.43 -5.61
N GLU A 20 6.66 6.21 -5.07
CA GLU A 20 5.81 7.23 -4.46
C GLU A 20 6.17 7.48 -2.99
N VAL A 21 6.84 6.52 -2.32
CA VAL A 21 7.17 6.59 -0.89
C VAL A 21 8.41 7.47 -0.68
N LYS A 22 8.21 8.78 -0.82
CA LYS A 22 9.26 9.81 -0.70
C LYS A 22 8.76 11.07 -0.01
N LYS A 23 9.69 11.96 0.35
CA LYS A 23 9.37 13.24 0.98
C LYS A 23 8.40 14.03 0.11
N GLY A 24 7.33 14.53 0.71
CA GLY A 24 6.27 15.27 0.01
C GLY A 24 5.02 14.45 -0.32
N LEU A 25 5.00 13.14 -0.04
CA LEU A 25 3.79 12.33 -0.09
C LEU A 25 2.77 12.82 0.95
N LEU A 26 1.55 13.14 0.51
CA LEU A 26 0.49 13.68 1.36
C LEU A 26 -0.74 12.76 1.33
N ILE A 27 -1.18 12.33 2.52
CA ILE A 27 -2.36 11.47 2.65
C ILE A 27 -3.64 12.10 2.08
N GLN A 28 -3.69 13.43 2.02
CA GLN A 28 -4.81 14.21 1.49
C GLN A 28 -5.00 14.06 -0.02
N GLN A 29 -4.01 13.51 -0.74
CA GLN A 29 -4.12 13.21 -2.16
C GLN A 29 -5.02 11.99 -2.43
N PHE A 30 -5.20 11.13 -1.41
CA PHE A 30 -5.93 9.87 -1.51
C PHE A 30 -7.22 9.95 -0.70
N THR A 31 -8.35 10.15 -1.38
CA THR A 31 -9.66 10.37 -0.76
C THR A 31 -10.72 9.52 -1.44
N ILE A 32 -11.91 9.39 -0.83
CA ILE A 32 -13.05 8.74 -1.48
C ILE A 32 -13.38 9.33 -2.85
N ALA A 33 -13.12 10.63 -3.05
CA ALA A 33 -13.38 11.33 -4.30
C ALA A 33 -12.32 11.07 -5.39
N THR A 34 -11.06 10.79 -5.00
CA THR A 34 -9.95 10.62 -5.95
C THR A 34 -9.57 9.16 -6.19
N MET A 35 -9.96 8.24 -5.30
CA MET A 35 -9.50 6.85 -5.35
C MET A 35 -10.05 6.07 -6.55
N ALA A 36 -11.26 6.39 -7.01
CA ALA A 36 -11.87 5.72 -8.16
C ALA A 36 -11.06 5.95 -9.45
N ASP A 37 -10.71 7.20 -9.75
CA ASP A 37 -9.90 7.57 -10.92
C ASP A 37 -8.51 6.93 -10.84
N ARG A 38 -7.91 6.92 -9.65
CA ARG A 38 -6.62 6.26 -9.44
C ARG A 38 -6.68 4.76 -9.71
N LEU A 39 -7.71 4.07 -9.23
CA LEU A 39 -7.90 2.64 -9.51
C LEU A 39 -8.06 2.36 -11.01
N GLN A 40 -8.71 3.25 -11.76
CA GLN A 40 -8.81 3.12 -13.21
C GLN A 40 -7.46 3.31 -13.91
N GLN A 41 -6.62 4.23 -13.40
CA GLN A 41 -5.32 4.55 -13.99
C GLN A 41 -4.24 3.49 -13.69
N GLU A 42 -4.20 3.00 -12.45
CA GLU A 42 -3.11 2.13 -11.96
C GLU A 42 -3.50 0.65 -11.88
N GLY A 43 -4.81 0.36 -11.85
CA GLY A 43 -5.33 -0.93 -11.42
C GLY A 43 -5.21 -1.16 -9.91
N ASP A 44 -5.38 -2.42 -9.49
CA ASP A 44 -5.24 -2.83 -8.10
C ASP A 44 -3.77 -3.23 -7.82
N LEU A 45 -3.00 -2.28 -7.30
CA LEU A 45 -1.61 -2.47 -6.89
C LEU A 45 -1.43 -3.50 -5.76
N PHE A 46 -2.50 -3.83 -5.03
CA PHE A 46 -2.43 -4.77 -3.91
C PHE A 46 -2.71 -6.23 -4.32
N THR A 47 -3.13 -6.47 -5.57
CA THR A 47 -3.44 -7.80 -6.10
C THR A 47 -2.33 -8.83 -5.83
N GLY A 48 -1.05 -8.41 -5.94
CA GLY A 48 0.09 -9.29 -5.75
C GLY A 48 0.19 -9.94 -4.36
N VAL A 49 -0.43 -9.34 -3.33
CA VAL A 49 -0.44 -9.90 -1.96
C VAL A 49 -1.31 -11.16 -1.86
N LEU A 50 -2.26 -11.34 -2.78
CA LEU A 50 -3.11 -12.52 -2.84
C LEU A 50 -2.43 -13.71 -3.56
N GLY A 51 -1.23 -13.50 -4.10
CA GLY A 51 -0.45 -14.53 -4.78
C GLY A 51 0.28 -15.47 -3.82
N THR A 52 1.33 -16.13 -4.32
CA THR A 52 2.17 -17.01 -3.52
C THR A 52 2.79 -16.22 -2.35
N GLY A 53 2.60 -16.74 -1.13
CA GLY A 53 3.16 -16.16 0.08
C GLY A 53 4.67 -16.34 0.21
N ILE A 54 5.19 -16.08 1.41
CA ILE A 54 6.61 -16.22 1.74
C ILE A 54 6.87 -17.40 2.68
N GLU A 55 8.05 -18.00 2.55
CA GLU A 55 8.55 -19.01 3.49
C GLU A 55 9.13 -18.35 4.74
N LEU A 56 8.29 -18.10 5.73
CA LEU A 56 8.65 -17.36 6.95
C LEU A 56 9.84 -18.00 7.69
N ASN A 57 9.92 -19.33 7.74
CA ASN A 57 11.03 -20.04 8.38
C ASN A 57 12.38 -19.73 7.74
N GLU A 58 12.43 -19.61 6.41
CA GLU A 58 13.66 -19.27 5.70
C GLU A 58 14.07 -17.81 5.92
N VAL A 59 13.09 -16.91 6.02
CA VAL A 59 13.34 -15.49 6.37
C VAL A 59 13.92 -15.38 7.78
N LEU A 60 13.36 -16.10 8.75
CA LEU A 60 13.84 -16.09 10.13
C LEU A 60 15.27 -16.63 10.26
N LYS A 61 15.61 -17.72 9.54
CA LYS A 61 16.98 -18.24 9.51
C LYS A 61 17.98 -17.20 8.97
N LYS A 62 17.64 -16.51 7.88
CA LYS A 62 18.48 -15.44 7.31
C LYS A 62 18.67 -14.28 8.27
N LEU A 63 17.60 -13.86 8.94
CA LEU A 63 17.66 -12.77 9.92
C LEU A 63 18.57 -13.13 11.11
N ALA A 64 18.46 -14.35 11.64
CA ALA A 64 19.29 -14.83 12.74
C ALA A 64 20.79 -14.88 12.38
N ALA A 65 21.13 -15.09 11.11
CA ALA A 65 22.53 -15.08 10.64
C ALA A 65 23.13 -13.67 10.46
N LEU A 66 22.31 -12.61 10.49
CA LEU A 66 22.74 -11.21 10.36
C LEU A 66 22.96 -10.52 11.73
N LEU A 67 22.52 -11.16 12.81
CA LEU A 67 22.64 -10.69 14.20
C LEU A 67 23.80 -11.42 14.90
#